data_AF-Q21KP3-F1
#
_entry.id   AF-Q21KP3-F1
#
_cell.length_a   1.000
_cell.length_b   1.000
_cell.length_c   1.000
_cell.angle_alpha   90.00
_cell.angle_beta   90.00
_cell.angle_gamma   90.00
#
_symmetry.space_group_name_H-M   'P 1'
#
loop_
_entity.id
_entity.type
_entity.pdbx_description
1 polymer ?
#
loop_
_entity_poly.entity_id
_entity_poly.type
_entity_poly.pdbx_seq_one_letter_code
_entity_poly.pdbx_strand_id
1 'polypeptide(L)'
;MNDKITLGKYRHYKGNEYYVEDVARHSEDLSYLVVYRCLYGEFGLWVRPLEMFLEDVTIDGVVQPRFAYQGPLTSADIDAMPEAVRAKVLANQ
;
A
#
# COMPACT_ATOMS: atom_id res chain seq x y z
N MET A 1 -17.31 4.61 -4.31
CA MET A 1 -16.73 3.29 -4.62
C MET A 1 -15.29 3.51 -5.01
N ASN A 2 -14.36 2.93 -4.25
CA ASN A 2 -12.91 3.02 -4.43
C ASN A 2 -12.46 2.12 -5.61
N ASP A 3 -13.12 2.19 -6.76
CA ASP A 3 -12.92 1.29 -7.90
C ASP A 3 -11.54 1.44 -8.58
N LYS A 4 -10.64 2.25 -8.02
CA LYS A 4 -9.34 2.57 -8.62
C LYS A 4 -8.17 1.74 -8.07
N ILE A 5 -8.29 1.12 -6.89
CA ILE A 5 -7.23 0.29 -6.31
C ILE A 5 -7.81 -0.74 -5.34
N THR A 6 -7.27 -1.95 -5.35
CA THR A 6 -7.66 -3.03 -4.44
C THR A 6 -6.92 -2.88 -3.13
N LEU A 7 -7.61 -3.01 -1.99
CA LEU A 7 -6.94 -3.04 -0.69
C LEU A 7 -6.21 -4.39 -0.51
N GLY A 8 -5.07 -4.37 0.17
CA GLY A 8 -4.27 -5.58 0.40
C GLY A 8 -2.78 -5.37 0.20
N LYS A 9 -2.07 -6.47 0.01
CA LYS A 9 -0.61 -6.50 -0.08
C LYS A 9 -0.15 -6.11 -1.47
N TYR A 10 0.85 -5.24 -1.52
CA TYR A 10 1.54 -4.79 -2.72
C TYR A 10 3.04 -4.96 -2.56
N ARG A 11 3.73 -5.26 -3.66
CA ARG A 11 5.19 -5.29 -3.72
C ARG A 11 5.70 -4.16 -4.59
N HIS A 12 6.57 -3.32 -4.04
CA HIS A 12 7.25 -2.30 -4.81
C HIS A 12 8.30 -2.96 -5.73
N TYR A 13 8.56 -2.39 -6.91
CA TYR A 13 9.57 -2.93 -7.85
C TYR A 13 10.97 -3.09 -7.23
N LYS A 14 11.28 -2.35 -6.16
CA LYS A 14 12.54 -2.50 -5.38
C LYS A 14 12.54 -3.67 -4.37
N GLY A 15 11.48 -4.47 -4.33
CA GLY A 15 11.41 -5.72 -3.56
C GLY A 15 10.62 -5.65 -2.25
N ASN A 16 10.50 -4.48 -1.62
CA ASN A 16 9.79 -4.30 -0.35
C ASN A 16 8.28 -4.49 -0.48
N GLU A 17 7.65 -5.01 0.57
CA GLU A 17 6.22 -5.25 0.66
C GLU A 17 5.51 -4.18 1.50
N TYR A 18 4.26 -3.91 1.11
CA TYR A 18 3.42 -2.87 1.67
C TYR A 18 1.97 -3.34 1.76
N TYR A 19 1.21 -2.79 2.70
CA TYR A 19 -0.23 -2.99 2.83
C TYR A 19 -0.97 -1.69 2.49
N VAL A 20 -1.84 -1.72 1.48
CA VAL A 20 -2.74 -0.61 1.16
C VAL A 20 -3.96 -0.73 2.07
N GLU A 21 -4.10 0.22 2.99
CA GLU A 21 -5.16 0.24 4.01
C GLU A 21 -6.42 0.93 3.49
N ASP A 22 -6.25 2.04 2.76
CA ASP A 22 -7.37 2.84 2.26
C ASP A 22 -6.94 3.78 1.12
N VAL A 23 -7.90 4.51 0.56
CA VAL A 23 -7.69 5.67 -0.31
C VAL A 23 -8.36 6.89 0.31
N ALA A 24 -7.57 7.92 0.57
CA ALA A 24 -8.04 9.20 1.05
C ALA A 24 -8.23 10.19 -0.11
N ARG A 25 -8.98 11.26 0.16
CA ARG A 25 -9.09 12.42 -0.73
C ARG A 25 -8.30 13.59 -0.16
N HIS A 26 -7.36 14.13 -0.94
CA HIS A 26 -6.60 15.31 -0.57
C HIS A 26 -7.54 16.51 -0.48
N SER A 27 -7.54 17.22 0.64
CA SER A 27 -8.58 18.21 0.93
C SER A 27 -8.47 19.48 0.08
N GLU A 28 -7.26 19.78 -0.37
CA GLU A 28 -6.87 21.01 -1.03
C GLU A 28 -7.22 20.98 -2.53
N ASP A 29 -7.01 19.84 -3.19
CA ASP A 29 -7.20 19.69 -4.64
C ASP A 29 -8.13 18.54 -5.02
N LEU A 30 -8.66 17.81 -4.04
CA LEU A 30 -9.58 16.70 -4.21
C LEU A 30 -9.01 15.50 -4.97
N SER A 31 -7.69 15.43 -5.17
CA SER A 31 -6.99 14.28 -5.74
C SER A 31 -7.02 13.08 -4.79
N TYR A 32 -6.79 11.88 -5.32
CA TYR A 32 -6.80 10.65 -4.54
C TYR A 32 -5.39 10.32 -4.04
N LEU A 33 -5.29 9.94 -2.76
CA LEU A 33 -4.07 9.49 -2.11
C LEU A 33 -4.25 8.05 -1.63
N VAL A 34 -3.29 7.18 -1.92
CA VAL A 34 -3.22 5.84 -1.33
C VAL A 34 -2.64 5.95 0.06
N VAL A 35 -3.35 5.41 1.06
CA VAL A 35 -2.89 5.25 2.44
C VAL A 35 -2.32 3.84 2.56
N TYR A 36 -1.02 3.72 2.80
CA TYR A 36 -0.35 2.42 2.81
C TYR A 36 0.77 2.32 3.85
N ARG A 37 1.01 1.11 4.32
CA ARG A 37 1.96 0.79 5.39
C ARG A 37 3.10 -0.08 4.89
N CYS A 38 4.32 0.16 5.37
CA CYS A 38 5.43 -0.78 5.19
C CYS A 38 5.17 -2.09 5.93
N LEU A 39 5.44 -3.25 5.31
CA LEU A 39 5.42 -4.56 5.99
C LEU A 39 6.81 -4.97 6.47
N TYR A 40 7.65 -4.00 6.83
CA TYR A 40 9.04 -4.17 7.23
C TYR A 40 9.50 -3.00 8.12
N GLY A 41 10.63 -3.19 8.81
CA GLY A 41 11.22 -2.17 9.69
C GLY A 41 10.24 -1.73 10.77
N GLU A 42 10.03 -0.42 10.88
CA GLU A 42 9.12 0.19 11.86
C GLU A 42 7.64 0.21 11.43
N PHE A 43 7.28 -0.44 10.31
CA PHE A 43 5.90 -0.51 9.80
C PHE A 43 5.22 0.87 9.64
N GLY A 44 5.98 1.85 9.13
CA GLY A 44 5.53 3.23 8.95
C GLY A 44 4.32 3.35 8.01
N LEU A 45 3.42 4.30 8.31
CA LEU A 45 2.25 4.64 7.51
C LEU A 45 2.56 5.83 6.61
N TRP A 46 2.22 5.72 5.34
CA TRP A 46 2.53 6.69 4.29
C TRP A 46 1.30 7.01 3.47
N VAL A 47 1.35 8.17 2.81
CA VAL A 47 0.41 8.58 1.77
C VAL A 47 1.16 8.89 0.48
N ARG A 48 0.56 8.55 -0.66
CA ARG A 48 1.11 8.85 -1.99
C ARG A 48 -0.01 9.14 -2.97
N PRO A 49 0.16 10.07 -3.94
CA PRO A 49 -0.78 10.24 -5.03
C PRO A 49 -1.12 8.93 -5.74
N LEU A 50 -2.41 8.67 -5.94
CA LEU A 50 -2.91 7.43 -6.54
C LEU A 50 -2.31 7.18 -7.92
N GLU A 51 -2.24 8.22 -8.75
CA GLU A 51 -1.66 8.12 -10.10
C GLU A 51 -0.20 7.67 -10.05
N MET A 52 0.59 8.23 -9.13
CA MET A 52 1.99 7.85 -8.93
C MET A 52 2.17 6.47 -8.27
N PHE A 53 1.12 5.94 -7.64
CA PHE A 53 1.14 4.59 -7.05
C PHE A 53 0.84 3.53 -8.10
N LEU A 54 -0.14 3.79 -8.98
CA LEU A 54 -0.57 2.90 -10.06
C LEU A 54 0.31 2.98 -11.32
N GLU A 55 1.25 3.92 -11.35
CA GLU A 55 2.16 4.13 -12.47
C GLU A 55 3.02 2.89 -12.77
N ASP A 56 3.25 2.61 -14.06
CA ASP A 56 4.29 1.69 -14.49
C ASP A 56 5.66 2.36 -14.50
N VAL A 57 6.72 1.58 -14.30
CA VAL A 57 8.11 2.00 -14.37
C VAL A 57 8.87 1.11 -15.35
N THR A 58 9.84 1.70 -16.05
CA THR A 58 10.78 0.96 -16.88
C THR A 58 12.06 0.72 -16.10
N ILE A 59 12.36 -0.53 -15.78
CA ILE A 59 13.59 -0.96 -15.09
C ILE A 59 14.30 -1.97 -16.00
N ASP A 60 15.55 -1.68 -16.35
CA ASP A 60 16.35 -2.53 -17.26
C ASP A 60 15.64 -2.86 -18.58
N GLY A 61 14.88 -1.89 -19.11
CA GLY A 61 14.11 -2.04 -20.35
C GLY A 61 12.77 -2.78 -20.20
N VAL A 62 12.41 -3.24 -19.00
CA VAL A 62 11.14 -3.92 -18.73
C VAL A 62 10.16 -2.96 -18.08
N VAL A 63 8.98 -2.80 -18.69
CA VAL A 63 7.85 -2.06 -18.13
C VAL A 63 7.12 -2.95 -17.12
N GLN A 64 6.95 -2.45 -15.90
CA GLN A 64 6.25 -3.16 -14.83
C GLN A 64 5.58 -2.19 -13.85
N PRO A 65 4.55 -2.61 -13.10
CA PRO A 65 3.92 -1.77 -12.09
C PRO A 65 4.93 -1.29 -11.05
N ARG A 66 4.85 -0.01 -10.66
CA ARG A 66 5.64 0.50 -9.53
C ARG A 66 5.32 -0.28 -8.25
N PHE A 67 4.05 -0.58 -8.04
CA PHE A 67 3.53 -1.43 -6.97
C PHE A 67 2.63 -2.52 -7.55
N ALA A 68 3.03 -3.78 -7.45
CA ALA A 68 2.28 -4.92 -7.95
C ALA A 68 1.43 -5.56 -6.84
N TYR A 69 0.11 -5.69 -7.06
CA TYR A 69 -0.79 -6.37 -6.13
C TYR A 69 -0.39 -7.85 -5.94
N GLN A 70 -0.34 -8.30 -4.69
CA GLN A 70 0.04 -9.66 -4.31
C GLN A 70 -1.14 -10.45 -3.71
N GLY A 71 -2.27 -9.80 -3.43
CA GLY A 71 -3.42 -10.42 -2.78
C GLY A 71 -3.85 -9.70 -1.50
N PRO A 72 -4.83 -10.26 -0.77
CA PRO A 72 -5.23 -9.73 0.54
C PRO A 72 -4.10 -9.84 1.55
N LEU A 73 -4.17 -9.03 2.61
CA LEU A 73 -3.29 -9.19 3.77
C LEU A 73 -3.63 -10.51 4.48
N THR A 74 -2.62 -11.34 4.76
CA THR A 74 -2.83 -12.64 5.41
C THR A 74 -2.70 -12.53 6.93
N SER A 75 -3.21 -13.51 7.66
CA SER A 75 -2.98 -13.59 9.12
C SER A 75 -1.50 -13.66 9.47
N ALA A 76 -0.69 -14.35 8.66
CA ALA A 76 0.76 -14.41 8.86
C ALA A 76 1.43 -13.04 8.71
N ASP A 77 0.99 -12.23 7.73
CA ASP A 77 1.49 -10.86 7.58
C ASP A 77 1.14 -10.00 8.80
N ILE A 78 -0.07 -10.17 9.35
CA ILE A 78 -0.56 -9.45 10.54
C ILE A 78 0.20 -9.87 11.80
N ASP A 79 0.43 -11.17 11.98
CA ASP A 79 1.11 -11.72 13.15
C ASP A 79 2.60 -11.37 13.20
N ALA A 80 3.21 -11.07 12.04
CA ALA A 80 4.57 -10.55 11.95
C ALA A 80 4.70 -9.08 12.39
N MET A 81 3.59 -8.36 12.57
CA MET A 81 3.60 -6.96 13.00
C MET A 81 3.75 -6.82 14.52
N PRO A 82 4.41 -5.76 15.01
CA PRO A 82 4.35 -5.39 16.41
C PRO A 82 2.92 -5.18 16.88
N GLU A 83 2.63 -5.52 18.14
CA GLU A 83 1.27 -5.50 18.71
C GLU A 83 0.54 -4.17 18.48
N ALA A 84 1.22 -3.04 18.70
CA ALA A 84 0.66 -1.71 18.52
C ALA A 84 0.28 -1.41 17.06
N VAL A 85 0.99 -1.99 16.09
CA VAL A 85 0.69 -1.86 14.66
C VAL A 85 -0.48 -2.75 14.28
N ARG A 86 -0.46 -4.00 14.73
CA ARG A 86 -1.56 -4.96 14.53
C ARG A 86 -2.89 -4.41 15.04
N ALA A 87 -2.90 -3.82 16.23
CA ALA A 87 -4.10 -3.22 16.81
C ALA A 87 -4.70 -2.11 15.93
N LYS A 88 -3.86 -1.28 15.29
CA LYS A 88 -4.31 -0.24 14.36
C LYS A 88 -4.85 -0.82 13.05
N VAL A 89 -4.16 -1.82 12.48
CA VAL A 89 -4.58 -2.47 11.25
C VAL A 89 -5.92 -3.16 11.42
N LEU A 90 -6.12 -3.88 12.53
CA LEU A 90 -7.39 -4.57 12.82
C LEU A 90 -8.55 -3.60 13.15
N ALA A 91 -8.25 -2.40 13.65
CA ALA A 91 -9.29 -1.39 13.92
C ALA A 91 -9.81 -0.69 12.65
N ASN A 92 -9.08 -0.78 11.54
CA ASN A 92 -9.40 -0.13 10.26
C ASN A 92 -9.93 -1.10 9.19
N GLN A 93 -10.15 -2.37 9.55
CA GLN A 93 -10.79 -3.39 8.70
C GLN A 93 -12.26 -3.55 9.09
#